data_AF-A0A9X2P9S8-F1
#
_entry.id   AF-A0A9X2P9S8-F1
#
_cell.length_a   1.000
_cell.length_b   1.000
_cell.length_c   1.000
_cell.angle_alpha   90.00
_cell.angle_beta   90.00
_cell.angle_gamma   90.00
#
_symmetry.space_group_name_H-M   'P 1'
#
loop_
_entity.id
_entity.type
_entity.pdbx_description
1 polymer ?
#
loop_
_entity_poly.entity_id
_entity_poly.type
_entity_poly.pdbx_seq_one_letter_code
_entity_poly.pdbx_strand_id
1 'polypeptide(L)'
;MTYLSDLNTKTQYKAKVRKTKRLTPANTEEIREIMLEVEDPGFQCQVDQSFGVLVKHDSEFGNEYHHRLYSVADIPSKKDGKTHLTMLVKRCSYVDDFNGELYQGVGSSYLCDREVGDVITVTGPFELPFKIPEDKNANLILIGMGTGIAPFRAFVKHIYADVKDWKGKIRLFYGAKSGLELLYLNDKDGDLTSYYDEATFEAFHALSPRPHWEDPISLDAAIEERAEEVLEMLSYSNTYIYIAGYEKVKENLNKAFINIMGSKEKWENRKAELIAGKKWAEVIY
;
A
#
# COMPACT_ATOMS: atom_id res chain seq x y z
N MET A 1 -10.65 8.75 -14.81
CA MET A 1 -9.57 7.84 -14.41
C MET A 1 -8.29 8.53 -14.85
N THR A 2 -7.35 8.80 -13.94
CA THR A 2 -6.09 9.50 -14.25
C THR A 2 -5.08 8.47 -14.74
N TYR A 3 -4.54 8.64 -15.94
CA TYR A 3 -3.50 7.77 -16.47
C TYR A 3 -2.12 8.24 -16.00
N LEU A 4 -1.15 7.32 -15.97
CA LEU A 4 0.23 7.65 -15.61
C LEU A 4 0.85 8.71 -16.54
N SER A 5 0.40 8.73 -17.80
CA SER A 5 0.77 9.71 -18.82
C SER A 5 0.26 11.12 -18.52
N ASP A 6 -0.77 11.26 -17.69
CA ASP A 6 -1.40 12.54 -17.36
C ASP A 6 -0.65 13.27 -16.24
N LEU A 7 0.28 12.58 -15.57
CA LEU A 7 1.04 13.11 -14.45
C LEU A 7 2.19 13.99 -14.94
N ASN A 8 2.30 15.17 -14.34
CA ASN A 8 3.39 16.09 -14.64
C ASN A 8 4.73 15.54 -14.10
N THR A 9 5.57 15.06 -15.01
CA THR A 9 6.93 14.57 -14.73
C THR A 9 8.02 15.60 -15.08
N LYS A 10 7.64 16.84 -15.44
CA LYS A 10 8.60 17.90 -15.80
C LYS A 10 9.38 18.39 -14.59
N THR A 11 8.73 18.50 -13.44
CA THR A 11 9.39 18.85 -12.19
C THR A 11 9.99 17.60 -11.58
N GLN A 12 11.32 17.55 -11.57
CA GLN A 12 12.10 16.41 -11.13
C GLN A 12 12.99 16.83 -9.97
N TYR A 13 13.09 15.95 -8.98
CA TYR A 13 13.93 16.17 -7.82
C TYR A 13 14.94 15.03 -7.71
N LYS A 14 16.12 15.34 -7.20
CA LYS A 14 17.12 14.32 -6.85
C LYS A 14 16.87 13.85 -5.44
N ALA A 15 16.91 12.54 -5.24
CA ALA A 15 16.73 11.93 -3.94
C ALA A 15 17.83 10.91 -3.67
N LYS A 16 18.45 11.03 -2.51
CA LYS A 16 19.53 10.13 -2.08
C LYS A 16 18.95 8.97 -1.28
N VAL A 17 19.34 7.75 -1.60
CA VAL A 17 18.98 6.55 -0.83
C VAL A 17 19.71 6.60 0.50
N ARG A 18 18.93 6.68 1.59
CA ARG A 18 19.43 6.71 2.97
C ARG A 18 19.37 5.34 3.64
N LYS A 19 18.40 4.51 3.26
CA LYS A 19 18.22 3.14 3.77
C LYS A 19 17.65 2.27 2.66
N THR A 20 18.11 1.03 2.59
CA THR A 20 17.54 -0.04 1.76
C THR A 20 17.57 -1.32 2.59
N LYS A 21 16.41 -1.91 2.87
CA LYS A 21 16.29 -3.09 3.74
C LYS A 21 15.32 -4.08 3.09
N ARG A 22 15.79 -5.30 2.85
CA ARG A 22 14.89 -6.40 2.48
C ARG A 22 14.04 -6.79 3.69
N LEU A 23 12.72 -6.83 3.49
CA LEU A 23 11.75 -7.19 4.52
C LEU A 23 11.37 -8.68 4.48
N THR A 24 11.59 -9.34 3.36
CA THR A 24 11.25 -10.76 3.14
C THR A 24 12.47 -11.68 3.20
N PRO A 25 12.29 -12.97 3.53
CA PRO A 25 13.38 -13.96 3.49
C PRO A 25 14.06 -14.07 2.11
N ALA A 26 15.35 -14.43 2.09
CA ALA A 26 16.17 -14.48 0.88
C ALA A 26 15.60 -15.38 -0.25
N ASN A 27 14.90 -16.45 0.13
CA ASN A 27 14.32 -17.47 -0.75
C ASN A 27 12.86 -17.20 -1.18
N THR A 28 12.32 -16.03 -0.87
CA THR A 28 10.96 -15.61 -1.23
C THR A 28 11.00 -14.40 -2.16
N GLU A 29 9.83 -13.87 -2.55
CA GLU A 29 9.78 -12.64 -3.34
C GLU A 29 10.53 -11.51 -2.64
N GLU A 30 11.37 -10.77 -3.37
CA GLU A 30 12.14 -9.67 -2.78
C GLU A 30 11.26 -8.44 -2.61
N ILE A 31 10.96 -8.08 -1.36
CA ILE A 31 10.31 -6.81 -1.01
C ILE A 31 11.28 -6.00 -0.15
N ARG A 32 11.51 -4.75 -0.55
CA ARG A 32 12.39 -3.81 0.15
C ARG A 32 11.64 -2.60 0.66
N GLU A 33 12.02 -2.18 1.87
CA GLU A 33 11.80 -0.82 2.35
C GLU A 33 12.97 0.04 1.92
N ILE A 34 12.67 1.17 1.26
CA ILE A 34 13.67 2.13 0.82
C ILE A 34 13.31 3.50 1.40
N MET A 35 14.27 4.09 2.12
CA MET A 35 14.17 5.47 2.60
C MET A 35 14.99 6.38 1.69
N LEU A 36 14.37 7.44 1.23
CA LEU A 36 14.96 8.49 0.41
C LEU A 36 15.03 9.79 1.20
N GLU A 37 16.07 10.59 0.95
CA GLU A 37 16.13 12.00 1.30
C GLU A 37 16.09 12.82 0.02
N VAL A 38 15.04 13.62 -0.17
CA VAL A 38 14.92 14.51 -1.32
C VAL A 38 15.79 15.75 -1.09
N GLU A 39 16.66 16.04 -2.05
CA GLU A 39 17.68 17.09 -1.90
C GLU A 39 17.08 18.50 -1.93
N ASP A 40 16.00 18.69 -2.68
CA ASP A 40 15.29 19.96 -2.78
C ASP A 40 14.41 20.18 -1.53
N PRO A 41 14.65 21.26 -0.75
CA PRO A 41 13.89 21.56 0.46
C PRO A 41 12.43 21.98 0.18
N GLY A 42 12.12 22.37 -1.06
CA GLY A 42 10.79 22.72 -1.53
C GLY A 42 9.90 21.50 -1.77
N PHE A 43 10.47 20.31 -1.94
CA PHE A 43 9.69 19.09 -2.10
C PHE A 43 8.96 18.73 -0.80
N GLN A 44 7.65 18.55 -0.88
CA GLN A 44 6.80 18.12 0.23
C GLN A 44 5.89 16.99 -0.23
N CYS A 45 5.63 16.05 0.65
CA CYS A 45 4.73 14.93 0.40
C CYS A 45 4.02 14.58 1.72
N GLN A 46 2.79 14.08 1.63
CA GLN A 46 1.94 13.71 2.75
C GLN A 46 1.58 12.22 2.69
N VAL A 47 0.99 11.69 3.77
CA VAL A 47 0.68 10.25 3.91
C VAL A 47 -0.42 9.76 2.95
N ASP A 48 -1.26 10.66 2.46
CA ASP A 48 -2.29 10.45 1.44
C ASP A 48 -1.80 10.72 0.02
N GLN A 49 -0.48 10.79 -0.16
CA GLN A 49 0.14 11.01 -1.46
C GLN A 49 1.07 9.86 -1.85
N SER A 50 1.37 9.83 -3.13
CA SER A 50 2.38 9.02 -3.77
C SER A 50 3.42 9.94 -4.43
N PHE A 51 4.52 9.35 -4.86
CA PHE A 51 5.52 10.04 -5.65
C PHE A 51 6.00 9.12 -6.77
N GLY A 52 6.46 9.72 -7.86
CA GLY A 52 6.97 9.00 -8.99
C GLY A 52 8.47 8.79 -8.88
N VAL A 53 8.96 7.70 -9.47
CA VAL A 53 10.37 7.45 -9.75
C VAL A 53 10.53 7.39 -11.26
N LEU A 54 11.50 8.13 -11.78
CA LEU A 54 11.88 8.10 -13.19
C LEU A 54 13.18 7.33 -13.35
N VAL A 55 13.10 6.22 -14.08
CA VAL A 55 14.25 5.41 -14.45
C VAL A 55 14.58 5.66 -15.90
N LYS A 56 15.79 6.12 -16.19
CA LYS A 56 16.25 6.22 -17.57
C LYS A 56 16.38 4.81 -18.15
N HIS A 57 15.77 4.58 -19.30
CA HIS A 57 15.87 3.33 -20.02
C HIS A 57 16.03 3.65 -21.49
N ASP A 58 17.10 3.16 -22.10
CA ASP A 58 17.30 3.26 -23.53
C ASP A 58 16.39 2.23 -24.21
N SER A 59 15.10 2.55 -24.35
CA SER A 59 14.18 1.71 -25.12
C SER A 59 14.38 1.94 -26.62
N GLU A 60 14.35 0.86 -27.40
CA GLU A 60 14.40 0.91 -28.86
C GLU A 60 13.20 1.66 -29.47
N PHE A 61 12.13 1.90 -28.68
CA PHE A 61 10.85 2.45 -29.12
C PHE A 61 10.57 3.87 -28.58
N GLY A 62 11.60 4.63 -28.20
CA GLY A 62 11.52 6.09 -28.04
C GLY A 62 11.01 6.63 -26.70
N ASN A 63 10.65 5.78 -25.74
CA ASN A 63 10.41 6.21 -24.37
C ASN A 63 11.74 6.21 -23.60
N GLU A 64 12.26 7.41 -23.29
CA GLU A 64 13.55 7.58 -22.59
C GLU A 64 13.45 7.25 -21.09
N TYR A 65 12.25 7.33 -20.50
CA TYR A 65 12.03 7.15 -19.07
C TYR A 65 10.91 6.16 -18.78
N HIS A 66 11.16 5.27 -17.82
CA HIS A 66 10.15 4.47 -17.15
C HIS A 66 9.71 5.21 -15.89
N HIS A 67 8.47 5.69 -15.90
CA HIS A 67 7.81 6.30 -14.75
C HIS A 67 7.06 5.23 -13.95
N ARG A 68 7.21 5.21 -12.62
CA ARG A 68 6.39 4.39 -11.71
C ARG A 68 6.06 5.14 -10.44
N LEU A 69 4.82 4.96 -9.96
CA LEU A 69 4.36 5.55 -8.71
C LEU A 69 4.60 4.61 -7.54
N TYR A 70 4.91 5.19 -6.40
CA TYR A 70 5.06 4.51 -5.12
C TYR A 70 4.30 5.29 -4.05
N SER A 71 3.46 4.59 -3.29
CA SER A 71 2.80 5.16 -2.13
C SER A 71 3.82 5.41 -1.02
N VAL A 72 3.60 6.49 -0.27
CA VAL A 72 4.33 6.76 0.96
C VAL A 72 4.05 5.64 1.97
N ALA A 73 5.10 5.06 2.54
CA ALA A 73 5.02 3.92 3.46
C ALA A 73 5.22 4.30 4.93
N ASP A 74 5.65 5.53 5.23
CA ASP A 74 5.83 6.06 6.59
C ASP A 74 5.49 7.56 6.63
N ILE A 75 5.28 8.14 7.81
CA ILE A 75 5.06 9.59 7.93
C ILE A 75 6.27 10.33 7.35
N PRO A 76 6.10 11.16 6.29
CA PRO A 76 7.19 11.98 5.77
C PRO A 76 7.73 12.89 6.86
N SER A 77 9.05 12.89 7.05
CA SER A 77 9.71 13.73 8.05
C SER A 77 10.65 14.73 7.39
N LYS A 78 10.97 15.81 8.08
CA LYS A 78 11.99 16.77 7.63
C LYS A 78 13.20 16.72 8.53
N LYS A 79 14.37 16.50 7.92
CA LYS A 79 15.68 16.57 8.59
C LYS A 79 16.57 17.53 7.83
N ASP A 80 17.12 18.53 8.52
CA ASP A 80 17.98 19.56 7.94
C ASP A 80 17.34 20.25 6.71
N GLY A 81 16.02 20.49 6.78
CA GLY A 81 15.24 21.10 5.70
C GLY A 81 14.87 20.17 4.54
N LYS A 82 15.35 18.92 4.53
CA LYS A 82 15.12 17.94 3.47
C LYS A 82 14.06 16.92 3.87
N THR A 83 13.22 16.56 2.91
CA THR A 83 12.12 15.62 3.11
C THR A 83 12.62 14.18 3.02
N HIS A 84 12.33 13.39 4.05
CA HIS A 84 12.58 11.96 4.09
C HIS A 84 11.30 11.20 3.74
N LEU A 85 11.38 10.32 2.75
CA LEU A 85 10.27 9.49 2.26
C LEU A 85 10.62 8.02 2.41
N THR A 86 9.65 7.20 2.77
CA THR A 86 9.81 5.74 2.79
C THR A 86 8.85 5.14 1.77
N MET A 87 9.30 4.12 1.03
CA MET A 87 8.47 3.34 0.11
C MET A 87 8.69 1.85 0.27
N LEU A 88 7.72 1.07 -0.22
CA LEU A 88 7.84 -0.36 -0.43
C LEU A 88 7.97 -0.71 -1.90
N VAL A 89 8.95 -1.56 -2.22
CA VAL A 89 9.22 -2.02 -3.58
C VAL A 89 9.28 -3.54 -3.59
N LYS A 90 8.41 -4.18 -4.37
CA LYS A 90 8.52 -5.60 -4.71
C LYS A 90 9.30 -5.71 -6.03
N ARG A 91 10.35 -6.55 -6.08
CA ARG A 91 10.99 -6.89 -7.35
C ARG A 91 10.00 -7.68 -8.19
N CYS A 92 9.68 -7.17 -9.37
CA CYS A 92 8.72 -7.80 -10.29
C CYS A 92 9.46 -8.43 -11.46
N SER A 93 8.95 -9.56 -11.93
CA SER A 93 9.36 -10.19 -13.18
C SER A 93 8.14 -10.83 -13.83
N TYR A 94 8.15 -10.98 -15.15
CA TYR A 94 7.11 -11.69 -15.88
C TYR A 94 7.74 -12.60 -16.92
N VAL A 95 7.06 -13.69 -17.26
CA VAL A 95 7.42 -14.54 -18.39
C VAL A 95 6.61 -14.07 -19.58
N ASP A 96 7.27 -13.77 -20.70
CA ASP A 96 6.57 -13.40 -21.92
C ASP A 96 5.90 -14.62 -22.55
N ASP A 97 4.59 -14.53 -22.82
CA ASP A 97 3.81 -15.67 -23.30
C ASP A 97 4.19 -16.11 -24.73
N PHE A 98 4.85 -15.23 -25.51
CA PHE A 98 5.20 -15.53 -26.90
C PHE A 98 6.56 -16.22 -27.02
N ASN A 99 7.58 -15.72 -26.32
CA ASN A 99 8.94 -16.25 -26.40
C ASN A 99 9.36 -17.10 -25.18
N GLY A 100 8.59 -17.08 -24.09
CA GLY A 100 8.84 -17.85 -22.87
C GLY A 100 10.00 -17.33 -22.01
N GLU A 101 10.55 -16.16 -22.32
CA GLU A 101 11.67 -15.57 -21.59
C GLU A 101 11.21 -14.81 -20.35
N LEU A 102 12.04 -14.83 -19.31
CA LEU A 102 11.83 -14.12 -18.06
C LEU A 102 12.36 -12.68 -18.18
N TYR A 103 11.46 -11.71 -18.17
CA TYR A 103 11.77 -10.29 -18.16
C TYR A 103 11.69 -9.71 -16.75
N GLN A 104 12.71 -8.95 -16.37
CA GLN A 104 12.75 -8.22 -15.11
C GLN A 104 12.06 -6.87 -15.23
N GLY A 105 11.29 -6.48 -14.22
CA GLY A 105 10.65 -5.17 -14.17
C GLY A 105 11.69 -4.07 -14.05
N VAL A 106 11.75 -3.16 -15.04
CA VAL A 106 12.75 -2.08 -15.11
C VAL A 106 12.77 -1.22 -13.83
N GLY A 107 11.61 -0.70 -13.42
CA GLY A 107 11.51 0.21 -12.26
C GLY A 107 11.78 -0.48 -10.91
N SER A 108 11.20 -1.65 -10.69
CA SER A 108 11.36 -2.37 -9.42
C SER A 108 12.75 -2.99 -9.28
N SER A 109 13.34 -3.51 -10.36
CA SER A 109 14.73 -4.00 -10.33
C SER A 109 15.70 -2.84 -10.10
N TYR A 110 15.52 -1.73 -10.83
CA TYR A 110 16.30 -0.51 -10.62
C TYR A 110 16.31 -0.11 -9.14
N LEU A 111 15.15 -0.03 -8.49
CA LEU A 111 15.05 0.35 -7.08
C LEU A 111 15.61 -0.71 -6.12
N CYS A 112 15.34 -1.99 -6.35
CA CYS A 112 15.83 -3.06 -5.48
C CYS A 112 17.36 -3.22 -5.54
N ASP A 113 17.99 -2.79 -6.63
CA ASP A 113 19.45 -2.79 -6.81
C ASP A 113 20.12 -1.50 -6.30
N ARG A 114 19.37 -0.55 -5.72
CA ARG A 114 19.97 0.66 -5.14
C ARG A 114 20.61 0.40 -3.79
N GLU A 115 21.79 0.99 -3.60
CA GLU A 115 22.55 0.98 -2.37
C GLU A 115 22.45 2.32 -1.63
N VAL A 116 22.82 2.32 -0.35
CA VAL A 116 22.89 3.56 0.44
C VAL A 116 23.91 4.49 -0.19
N GLY A 117 23.47 5.70 -0.52
CA GLY A 117 24.32 6.69 -1.19
C GLY A 117 23.91 6.97 -2.64
N ASP A 118 23.23 6.02 -3.30
CA ASP A 118 22.76 6.19 -4.67
C ASP A 118 21.78 7.36 -4.78
N VAL A 119 21.79 8.03 -5.94
CA VAL A 119 20.88 9.13 -6.25
C VAL A 119 19.90 8.68 -7.33
N ILE A 120 18.61 8.86 -7.06
CA ILE A 120 17.52 8.58 -7.99
C ILE A 120 16.77 9.86 -8.35
N THR A 121 15.94 9.79 -9.38
CA THR A 121 15.07 10.90 -9.79
C THR A 121 13.64 10.63 -9.34
N VAL A 122 13.05 11.57 -8.59
CA VAL A 122 11.66 11.52 -8.12
C VAL A 122 10.82 12.64 -8.72
N THR A 123 9.51 12.41 -8.83
CA THR A 123 8.50 13.36 -9.33
C THR A 123 7.29 13.40 -8.40
N GLY A 124 6.45 14.43 -8.52
CA GLY A 124 5.25 14.60 -7.69
C GLY A 124 5.40 15.74 -6.66
N PRO A 125 4.66 15.67 -5.54
CA PRO A 125 3.78 14.57 -5.11
C PRO A 125 2.53 14.40 -5.98
N PHE A 126 1.86 13.26 -5.84
CA PHE A 126 0.60 12.94 -6.52
C PHE A 126 -0.42 12.40 -5.52
N GLU A 127 -1.67 12.88 -5.60
CA GLU A 127 -2.74 12.49 -4.69
C GLU A 127 -3.10 11.00 -4.80
N LEU A 128 -3.26 10.33 -3.65
CA LEU A 128 -3.98 9.05 -3.59
C LEU A 128 -5.48 9.32 -3.34
N PRO A 129 -6.35 8.37 -3.71
CA PRO A 129 -7.79 8.51 -3.45
C PRO A 129 -8.15 8.27 -1.98
N PHE A 130 -7.20 7.85 -1.14
CA PHE A 130 -7.41 7.62 0.29
C PHE A 130 -7.41 8.95 1.03
N LYS A 131 -8.35 9.13 1.97
CA LYS A 131 -8.41 10.34 2.80
C LYS A 131 -8.60 9.96 4.24
N ILE A 132 -8.03 10.71 5.15
CA ILE A 132 -8.35 10.55 6.57
C ILE A 132 -9.60 11.38 6.85
N PRO A 133 -10.72 10.77 7.29
CA PRO A 133 -11.93 11.52 7.60
C PRO A 133 -11.69 12.54 8.73
N GLU A 134 -12.30 13.71 8.62
CA GLU A 134 -12.25 14.73 9.69
C GLU A 134 -13.02 14.28 10.96
N ASP A 135 -14.08 13.48 10.78
CA ASP A 135 -14.82 12.88 11.89
C ASP A 135 -13.98 11.79 12.56
N LYS A 136 -13.46 12.08 13.76
CA LYS A 136 -12.68 11.14 14.56
C LYS A 136 -13.47 9.91 15.03
N ASN A 137 -14.80 9.89 14.87
CA ASN A 137 -15.64 8.70 15.14
C ASN A 137 -15.81 7.82 13.89
N ALA A 138 -15.26 8.20 12.74
CA ALA A 138 -15.34 7.42 11.52
C ALA A 138 -14.64 6.07 11.68
N ASN A 139 -15.23 5.03 11.12
CA ASN A 139 -14.61 3.70 11.11
C ASN A 139 -13.81 3.51 9.81
N LEU A 140 -12.66 2.84 9.89
CA LEU A 140 -11.80 2.56 8.75
C LEU A 140 -11.62 1.05 8.60
N ILE A 141 -12.00 0.50 7.45
CA ILE A 141 -11.64 -0.85 7.00
C ILE A 141 -10.55 -0.70 5.95
N LEU A 142 -9.32 -1.06 6.30
CA LEU A 142 -8.13 -0.91 5.46
C LEU A 142 -7.70 -2.29 4.97
N ILE A 143 -7.49 -2.45 3.66
CA ILE A 143 -7.21 -3.76 3.03
C ILE A 143 -5.96 -3.63 2.17
N GLY A 144 -4.81 -3.99 2.74
CA GLY A 144 -3.49 -3.86 2.11
C GLY A 144 -2.81 -5.20 1.87
N MET A 145 -2.77 -5.67 0.63
CA MET A 145 -2.10 -6.95 0.31
C MET A 145 -0.73 -6.73 -0.35
N GLY A 146 0.29 -7.47 0.12
CA GLY A 146 1.67 -7.27 -0.33
C GLY A 146 2.16 -5.85 -0.06
N THR A 147 2.70 -5.17 -1.08
CA THR A 147 3.14 -3.77 -0.94
C THR A 147 1.99 -2.78 -0.71
N GLY A 148 0.72 -3.21 -0.86
CA GLY A 148 -0.46 -2.41 -0.60
C GLY A 148 -0.64 -2.00 0.86
N ILE A 149 0.15 -2.57 1.78
CA ILE A 149 0.20 -2.12 3.18
C ILE A 149 0.83 -0.72 3.33
N ALA A 150 1.67 -0.27 2.38
CA ALA A 150 2.39 1.00 2.47
C ALA A 150 1.52 2.21 2.85
N PRO A 151 0.46 2.56 2.09
CA PRO A 151 -0.38 3.71 2.43
C PRO A 151 -1.08 3.56 3.78
N PHE A 152 -1.51 2.33 4.13
CA PHE A 152 -2.25 2.10 5.38
C PHE A 152 -1.35 2.15 6.61
N ARG A 153 -0.10 1.72 6.48
CA ARG A 153 0.92 1.91 7.51
C ARG A 153 1.13 3.41 7.78
N ALA A 154 1.32 4.21 6.73
CA ALA A 154 1.49 5.65 6.87
C ALA A 154 0.25 6.32 7.47
N PHE A 155 -0.95 5.91 7.05
CA PHE A 155 -2.24 6.38 7.60
C PHE A 155 -2.37 6.11 9.09
N VAL A 156 -2.20 4.86 9.52
CA VAL A 156 -2.36 4.45 10.92
C VAL A 156 -1.39 5.23 11.80
N LYS A 157 -0.12 5.32 11.38
CA LYS A 157 0.87 6.13 12.11
C LYS A 157 0.46 7.59 12.22
N HIS A 158 0.03 8.21 11.11
CA HIS A 158 -0.36 9.62 11.12
C HIS A 158 -1.60 9.88 11.98
N ILE A 159 -2.58 8.97 11.96
CA ILE A 159 -3.78 9.08 12.81
C ILE A 159 -3.38 9.13 14.29
N TYR A 160 -2.51 8.23 14.73
CA TYR A 160 -2.12 8.15 16.15
C TYR A 160 -1.05 9.18 16.56
N ALA A 161 -0.15 9.56 15.67
CA ALA A 161 0.90 10.54 15.96
C ALA A 161 0.41 12.00 15.87
N ASP A 162 -0.33 12.33 14.81
CA ASP A 162 -0.61 13.73 14.42
C ASP A 162 -2.08 14.12 14.61
N VAL A 163 -3.04 13.27 14.22
CA VAL A 163 -4.48 13.59 14.34
C VAL A 163 -4.93 13.52 15.81
N LYS A 164 -4.51 12.45 16.51
CA LYS A 164 -4.81 12.14 17.94
C LYS A 164 -6.30 11.97 18.23
N ASP A 165 -6.62 11.37 19.37
CA ASP A 165 -8.00 11.18 19.87
C ASP A 165 -8.95 10.51 18.85
N TRP A 166 -8.43 9.60 18.03
CA TRP A 166 -9.28 8.80 17.14
C TRP A 166 -10.16 7.87 17.99
N LYS A 167 -11.45 7.80 17.64
CA LYS A 167 -12.47 7.07 18.43
C LYS A 167 -13.15 5.96 17.64
N GLY A 168 -13.18 6.07 16.31
CA GLY A 168 -13.75 5.04 15.45
C GLY A 168 -12.83 3.83 15.33
N LYS A 169 -13.40 2.68 14.99
CA LYS A 169 -12.65 1.43 14.80
C LYS A 169 -11.79 1.52 13.54
N ILE A 170 -10.52 1.19 13.65
CA ILE A 170 -9.61 0.96 12.54
C ILE A 170 -9.30 -0.54 12.48
N ARG A 171 -9.66 -1.18 11.36
CA ARG A 171 -9.40 -2.60 11.10
C ARG A 171 -8.54 -2.72 9.85
N LEU A 172 -7.30 -3.19 10.03
CA LEU A 172 -6.36 -3.42 8.94
C LEU A 172 -6.30 -4.91 8.61
N PHE A 173 -6.77 -5.29 7.43
CA PHE A 173 -6.53 -6.60 6.86
C PHE A 173 -5.29 -6.52 5.97
N TYR A 174 -4.25 -7.28 6.29
CA TYR A 174 -3.05 -7.35 5.48
C TYR A 174 -2.50 -8.77 5.43
N GLY A 175 -1.77 -9.07 4.37
CA GLY A 175 -1.43 -10.46 4.10
C GLY A 175 -0.23 -10.67 3.21
N ALA A 176 0.32 -11.86 3.37
CA ALA A 176 1.41 -12.39 2.58
C ALA A 176 1.17 -13.89 2.37
N LYS A 177 1.95 -14.50 1.48
CA LYS A 177 1.82 -15.93 1.17
C LYS A 177 2.08 -16.78 2.42
N SER A 178 3.15 -16.52 3.15
CA SER A 178 3.44 -17.16 4.43
C SER A 178 3.64 -16.14 5.56
N GLY A 179 3.57 -16.60 6.81
CA GLY A 179 3.86 -15.75 7.98
C GLY A 179 5.29 -15.19 7.99
N LEU A 180 6.25 -15.87 7.34
CA LEU A 180 7.63 -15.38 7.19
C LEU A 180 7.74 -14.20 6.21
N GLU A 181 6.78 -14.07 5.30
CA GLU A 181 6.71 -13.01 4.30
C GLU A 181 5.83 -11.83 4.75
N LEU A 182 5.20 -11.91 5.93
CA LEU A 182 4.41 -10.82 6.48
C LEU A 182 5.30 -9.61 6.74
N LEU A 183 5.02 -8.53 6.02
CA LEU A 183 5.76 -7.28 6.12
C LEU A 183 5.58 -6.69 7.53
N TYR A 184 6.68 -6.20 8.09
CA TYR A 184 6.77 -5.55 9.41
C TYR A 184 6.42 -6.44 10.63
N LEU A 185 6.12 -7.73 10.46
CA LEU A 185 5.85 -8.63 11.58
C LEU A 185 7.07 -8.79 12.51
N ASN A 186 8.27 -8.80 11.92
CA ASN A 186 9.55 -8.96 12.64
C ASN A 186 10.21 -7.63 13.02
N ASP A 187 9.49 -6.51 12.91
CA ASP A 187 10.07 -5.22 13.30
C ASP A 187 10.11 -5.12 14.82
N LYS A 188 11.31 -5.35 15.38
CA LYS A 188 11.57 -5.32 16.83
C LYS A 188 11.31 -3.95 17.45
N ASP A 189 11.28 -2.90 16.63
CA ASP A 189 11.09 -1.51 17.08
C ASP A 189 9.61 -1.10 17.15
N GLY A 190 8.67 -2.04 17.02
CA GLY A 190 7.26 -1.77 17.32
C GLY A 190 6.58 -0.90 16.24
N ASP A 191 6.30 -1.47 15.08
CA ASP A 191 5.78 -0.69 13.96
C ASP A 191 4.24 -0.62 13.98
N LEU A 192 3.57 -1.64 13.48
CA LEU A 192 2.13 -1.80 13.67
C LEU A 192 1.80 -2.35 15.06
N THR A 193 2.77 -3.04 15.67
CA THR A 193 2.60 -3.66 16.99
C THR A 193 2.49 -2.64 18.12
N SER A 194 3.07 -1.45 17.97
CA SER A 194 2.98 -0.37 18.95
C SER A 194 1.59 0.26 19.06
N TYR A 195 0.71 0.02 18.09
CA TYR A 195 -0.66 0.51 18.13
C TYR A 195 -1.66 -0.55 18.59
N TYR A 196 -1.23 -1.78 18.93
CA TYR A 196 -2.14 -2.77 19.52
C TYR A 196 -2.66 -2.35 20.91
N ASP A 197 -1.96 -1.44 21.60
CA ASP A 197 -2.43 -0.86 22.86
C ASP A 197 -3.54 0.21 22.63
N GLU A 198 -3.70 0.70 21.40
CA GLU A 198 -4.81 1.60 21.04
C GLU A 198 -6.09 0.78 20.88
N ALA A 199 -7.05 0.97 21.78
CA ALA A 199 -8.32 0.22 21.78
C ALA A 199 -9.12 0.33 20.46
N THR A 200 -8.83 1.36 19.65
CA THR A 200 -9.46 1.58 18.35
C THR A 200 -8.81 0.81 17.21
N PHE A 201 -7.57 0.32 17.34
CA PHE A 201 -6.85 -0.38 16.27
C PHE A 201 -6.84 -1.89 16.44
N GLU A 202 -7.09 -2.61 15.36
CA GLU A 202 -6.76 -4.02 15.26
C GLU A 202 -6.28 -4.35 13.85
N ALA A 203 -5.30 -5.23 13.74
CA ALA A 203 -4.78 -5.71 12.47
C ALA A 203 -4.89 -7.24 12.38
N PHE A 204 -5.39 -7.70 11.23
CA PHE A 204 -5.67 -9.10 10.95
C PHE A 204 -4.81 -9.59 9.80
N HIS A 205 -4.23 -10.77 9.99
CA HIS A 205 -3.39 -11.41 8.98
C HIS A 205 -4.24 -12.28 8.04
N ALA A 206 -4.11 -12.04 6.74
CA ALA A 206 -4.54 -12.95 5.71
C ALA A 206 -3.33 -13.74 5.21
N LEU A 207 -3.35 -15.07 5.37
CA LEU A 207 -2.28 -15.96 4.96
C LEU A 207 -2.79 -16.98 3.94
N SER A 208 -1.88 -17.53 3.14
CA SER A 208 -2.21 -18.73 2.37
C SER A 208 -2.41 -19.91 3.34
N PRO A 209 -3.46 -20.73 3.18
CA PRO A 209 -3.68 -21.90 4.02
C PRO A 209 -2.64 -23.00 3.74
N ARG A 210 -2.11 -23.04 2.52
CA ARG A 210 -1.07 -24.00 2.09
C ARG A 210 -0.02 -23.27 1.24
N PRO A 211 0.87 -22.47 1.87
CA PRO A 211 1.83 -21.64 1.14
C PRO A 211 2.79 -22.44 0.24
N HIS A 212 3.10 -23.68 0.62
CA HIS A 212 3.94 -24.59 -0.17
C HIS A 212 3.25 -25.16 -1.43
N TRP A 213 1.92 -25.04 -1.51
CA TRP A 213 1.11 -25.51 -2.64
C TRP A 213 0.65 -24.38 -3.55
N GLU A 214 1.27 -23.20 -3.44
CA GLU A 214 0.93 -22.00 -4.23
C GLU A 214 -0.54 -21.56 -4.06
N ASP A 215 -1.21 -21.97 -2.98
CA ASP A 215 -2.55 -21.50 -2.67
C ASP A 215 -2.54 -19.97 -2.49
N PRO A 216 -3.57 -19.26 -2.99
CA PRO A 216 -3.63 -17.82 -2.87
C PRO A 216 -3.77 -17.38 -1.41
N ILE A 217 -3.42 -16.12 -1.14
CA ILE A 217 -3.68 -15.48 0.14
C ILE A 217 -5.20 -15.46 0.41
N SER A 218 -5.62 -16.03 1.54
CA SER A 218 -7.03 -16.14 1.93
C SER A 218 -7.53 -14.90 2.67
N LEU A 219 -7.58 -13.77 1.96
CA LEU A 219 -8.20 -12.54 2.48
C LEU A 219 -9.69 -12.74 2.80
N ASP A 220 -10.37 -13.55 2.00
CA ASP A 220 -11.77 -13.89 2.20
C ASP A 220 -12.01 -14.54 3.56
N ALA A 221 -11.24 -15.60 3.87
CA ALA A 221 -11.33 -16.26 5.17
C ALA A 221 -11.04 -15.31 6.34
N ALA A 222 -10.02 -14.46 6.23
CA ALA A 222 -9.67 -13.51 7.28
C ALA A 222 -10.81 -12.51 7.57
N ILE A 223 -11.52 -12.05 6.54
CA ILE A 223 -12.69 -11.17 6.69
C ILE A 223 -13.89 -11.96 7.27
N GLU A 224 -14.13 -13.17 6.78
CA GLU A 224 -15.24 -14.03 7.23
C GLU A 224 -15.10 -14.44 8.70
N GLU A 225 -13.88 -14.67 9.19
CA GLU A 225 -13.59 -14.90 10.62
C GLU A 225 -13.95 -13.72 11.52
N ARG A 226 -14.14 -12.52 10.95
CA ARG A 226 -14.56 -11.31 11.65
C ARG A 226 -15.91 -10.79 11.11
N ALA A 227 -16.72 -11.67 10.54
CA ALA A 227 -17.97 -11.31 9.87
C ALA A 227 -18.87 -10.42 10.73
N GLU A 228 -19.08 -10.75 12.01
CA GLU A 228 -19.93 -9.97 12.91
C GLU A 228 -19.46 -8.52 13.05
N GLU A 229 -18.17 -8.31 13.30
CA GLU A 229 -17.58 -6.97 13.44
C GLU A 229 -17.57 -6.22 12.11
N VAL A 230 -17.22 -6.88 11.00
CA VAL A 230 -17.22 -6.26 9.68
C VAL A 230 -18.65 -5.85 9.29
N LEU A 231 -19.66 -6.68 9.55
CA LEU A 231 -21.06 -6.36 9.31
C LEU A 231 -21.55 -5.20 10.18
N GLU A 232 -21.16 -5.16 11.45
CA GLU A 232 -21.44 -4.04 12.35
C GLU A 232 -20.85 -2.75 11.77
N MET A 233 -19.57 -2.75 11.40
CA MET A 233 -18.90 -1.61 10.80
C MET A 233 -19.59 -1.19 9.49
N LEU A 234 -19.97 -2.13 8.63
CA LEU A 234 -20.67 -1.85 7.38
C LEU A 234 -22.04 -1.24 7.58
N SER A 235 -22.69 -1.46 8.72
CA SER A 235 -24.00 -0.86 9.04
C SER A 235 -23.90 0.65 9.31
N TYR A 236 -22.74 1.14 9.76
CA TYR A 236 -22.57 2.55 10.06
C TYR A 236 -22.41 3.39 8.80
N SER A 237 -23.05 4.57 8.82
CA SER A 237 -22.94 5.52 7.72
C SER A 237 -21.57 6.16 7.65
N ASN A 238 -20.80 6.23 8.75
CA ASN A 238 -19.48 6.86 8.81
C ASN A 238 -18.30 5.87 8.66
N THR A 239 -18.53 4.72 8.03
CA THR A 239 -17.48 3.74 7.73
C THR A 239 -16.90 3.97 6.34
N TYR A 240 -15.56 3.95 6.26
CA TYR A 240 -14.77 4.07 5.05
C TYR A 240 -14.03 2.75 4.77
N ILE A 241 -13.96 2.37 3.50
CA ILE A 241 -13.26 1.16 3.04
C ILE A 241 -12.21 1.54 2.02
N TYR A 242 -10.96 1.24 2.33
CA TYR A 242 -9.81 1.54 1.47
C TYR A 242 -9.03 0.28 1.13
N ILE A 243 -8.69 0.15 -0.16
CA ILE A 243 -8.06 -1.07 -0.69
C ILE A 243 -6.80 -0.69 -1.46
N ALA A 244 -5.71 -1.38 -1.18
CA ALA A 244 -4.47 -1.27 -1.95
C ALA A 244 -3.82 -2.64 -2.17
N GLY A 245 -3.33 -2.90 -3.38
CA GLY A 245 -2.64 -4.15 -3.72
C GLY A 245 -2.91 -4.60 -5.15
N TYR A 246 -2.74 -5.89 -5.40
CA TYR A 246 -2.91 -6.50 -6.73
C TYR A 246 -4.38 -6.79 -7.08
N GLU A 247 -4.70 -6.93 -8.38
CA GLU A 247 -6.10 -7.04 -8.86
C GLU A 247 -6.94 -8.11 -8.15
N LYS A 248 -6.35 -9.28 -7.90
CA LYS A 248 -7.03 -10.42 -7.25
C LYS A 248 -7.49 -10.14 -5.81
N VAL A 249 -7.03 -9.06 -5.18
CA VAL A 249 -7.57 -8.58 -3.89
C VAL A 249 -9.06 -8.27 -3.99
N LYS A 250 -9.51 -7.69 -5.10
CA LYS A 250 -10.92 -7.33 -5.31
C LYS A 250 -11.83 -8.55 -5.39
N GLU A 251 -11.36 -9.61 -6.04
CA GLU A 251 -12.13 -10.86 -6.15
C GLU A 251 -12.35 -11.48 -4.78
N ASN A 252 -11.29 -11.61 -3.99
CA ASN A 252 -11.35 -12.15 -2.63
C ASN A 252 -12.23 -11.29 -1.72
N LEU A 253 -12.08 -9.97 -1.79
CA LEU A 253 -12.91 -9.04 -1.04
C LEU A 253 -14.38 -9.19 -1.40
N ASN A 254 -14.73 -9.10 -2.69
CA ASN A 254 -16.12 -9.22 -3.11
C ASN A 254 -16.71 -10.56 -2.67
N LYS A 255 -15.96 -11.67 -2.79
CA LYS A 255 -16.39 -12.97 -2.31
C LYS A 255 -16.72 -12.94 -0.80
N ALA A 256 -15.82 -12.40 0.02
CA ALA A 256 -16.01 -12.32 1.47
C ALA A 256 -17.24 -11.49 1.84
N PHE A 257 -17.37 -10.29 1.24
CA PHE A 257 -18.47 -9.38 1.54
C PHE A 257 -19.83 -9.95 1.08
N ILE A 258 -19.88 -10.65 -0.06
CA ILE A 258 -21.09 -11.37 -0.50
C ILE A 258 -21.47 -12.44 0.51
N ASN A 259 -20.50 -13.22 1.00
CA ASN A 259 -20.71 -14.30 1.95
C ASN A 259 -21.23 -13.76 3.29
N ILE A 260 -20.57 -12.78 3.90
CA ILE A 260 -21.00 -12.24 5.20
C ILE A 260 -22.33 -11.50 5.12
N MET A 261 -22.63 -10.81 4.00
CA MET A 261 -23.93 -10.14 3.82
C MET A 261 -25.06 -11.10 3.42
N GLY A 262 -24.72 -12.34 3.07
CA GLY A 262 -25.65 -13.39 2.65
C GLY A 262 -26.33 -13.15 1.30
N SER A 263 -25.90 -12.14 0.53
CA SER A 263 -26.46 -11.85 -0.80
C SER A 263 -25.54 -10.94 -1.60
N LYS A 264 -25.37 -11.28 -2.89
CA LYS A 264 -24.66 -10.45 -3.87
C LYS A 264 -25.32 -9.08 -4.06
N GLU A 265 -26.64 -9.06 -4.16
CA GLU A 265 -27.41 -7.83 -4.34
C GLU A 265 -27.22 -6.86 -3.16
N LYS A 266 -27.25 -7.39 -1.92
CA LYS A 266 -27.02 -6.57 -0.72
C LYS A 266 -25.63 -5.95 -0.74
N TRP A 267 -24.61 -6.72 -1.12
CA TRP A 267 -23.24 -6.21 -1.24
C TRP A 267 -23.12 -5.15 -2.33
N GLU A 268 -23.64 -5.41 -3.53
CA GLU A 268 -23.56 -4.46 -4.64
C GLU A 268 -24.25 -3.14 -4.32
N ASN A 269 -25.43 -3.18 -3.68
CA ASN A 269 -26.14 -1.99 -3.21
C ASN A 269 -25.31 -1.23 -2.17
N ARG A 270 -24.78 -1.93 -1.16
CA ARG A 270 -23.96 -1.28 -0.12
C ARG A 270 -22.68 -0.68 -0.68
N LYS A 271 -22.02 -1.37 -1.60
CA LYS A 271 -20.83 -0.85 -2.29
C LYS A 271 -21.17 0.40 -3.11
N ALA A 272 -22.30 0.41 -3.82
CA ALA A 272 -22.75 1.59 -4.54
C ALA A 272 -23.00 2.79 -3.62
N GLU A 273 -23.60 2.58 -2.44
CA GLU A 273 -23.77 3.62 -1.42
C GLU A 273 -22.43 4.16 -0.92
N LEU A 274 -21.46 3.28 -0.64
CA LEU A 274 -20.12 3.68 -0.20
C LEU A 274 -19.40 4.52 -1.26
N ILE A 275 -19.50 4.13 -2.54
CA ILE A 275 -18.94 4.88 -3.66
C ILE A 275 -19.63 6.25 -3.80
N ALA A 276 -20.96 6.28 -3.81
CA ALA A 276 -21.73 7.53 -3.90
C ALA A 276 -21.43 8.48 -2.72
N GLY A 277 -21.23 7.91 -1.53
CA GLY A 277 -20.85 8.63 -0.32
C GLY A 277 -19.37 9.00 -0.21
N LYS A 278 -18.54 8.71 -1.23
CA LYS A 278 -17.07 8.91 -1.22
C LYS A 278 -16.37 8.24 -0.03
N LYS A 279 -16.88 7.07 0.37
CA LYS A 279 -16.41 6.22 1.47
C LYS A 279 -15.73 4.94 0.97
N TRP A 280 -15.58 4.80 -0.34
CA TRP A 280 -14.84 3.72 -1.00
C TRP A 280 -13.71 4.32 -1.82
N ALA A 281 -12.50 3.81 -1.65
CA ALA A 281 -11.37 4.12 -2.52
C ALA A 281 -10.49 2.89 -2.73
N GLU A 282 -9.95 2.74 -3.94
CA GLU A 282 -9.08 1.64 -4.30
C GLU A 282 -7.88 2.12 -5.10
N VAL A 283 -6.70 1.54 -4.82
CA VAL A 283 -5.46 1.71 -5.59
C VAL A 283 -4.96 0.31 -5.93
N ILE A 284 -5.27 -0.12 -7.15
CA ILE A 284 -4.97 -1.47 -7.63
C ILE A 284 -3.93 -1.39 -8.75
N TYR A 285 -2.92 -2.27 -8.70
CA TYR A 285 -1.77 -2.27 -9.61
C TYR A 285 -1.19 -3.65 -9.88
#